data_AF-A0A6L5YWE6-F1
#
_entry.id   AF-A0A6L5YWE6-F1
#
_cell.length_a   1.000
_cell.length_b   1.000
_cell.length_c   1.000
_cell.angle_alpha   90.00
_cell.angle_beta   90.00
_cell.angle_gamma   90.00
#
_symmetry.space_group_name_H-M   'P 1'
#
loop_
_entity.id
_entity.type
_entity.pdbx_description
1 polymer ?
#
loop_
_entity_poly.entity_id
_entity_poly.type
_entity_poly.pdbx_seq_one_letter_code
_entity_poly.pdbx_strand_id
1 'polypeptide(L)' 'MAGKKDNYLSFVIGNLTDAQAANIMSDVAKSKNKHAPSARSVGAITKQDGVGSILAKGWQNLIGKNE' A
#
# COMPACT_ATOMS: atom_id res chain seq x y z
N MET A 1 -0.68 6.19 -25.84
CA MET A 1 -0.74 5.43 -24.57
C MET A 1 -0.82 6.44 -23.44
N ALA A 2 -1.75 6.28 -22.50
CA ALA A 2 -1.82 7.13 -21.30
C ALA A 2 -0.42 7.21 -20.66
N GLY A 3 -0.04 8.42 -20.23
CA GLY A 3 1.33 8.85 -19.94
C GLY A 3 2.16 7.96 -19.01
N LYS A 4 3.41 8.37 -18.81
CA LYS A 4 4.39 7.64 -17.96
C LYS A 4 3.74 7.26 -16.62
N LYS A 5 3.86 5.97 -16.26
CA LYS A 5 3.27 5.38 -15.04
C LYS A 5 4.31 5.35 -13.90
N ASP A 6 4.87 6.50 -13.58
CA ASP A 6 5.93 6.69 -12.57
C ASP A 6 5.43 7.30 -11.25
N ASN A 7 4.13 7.52 -11.12
CA ASN A 7 3.51 8.02 -9.89
C ASN A 7 3.20 6.89 -8.91
N TYR A 8 3.60 7.07 -7.64
CA TYR A 8 3.31 6.17 -6.53
C TYR A 8 2.56 6.91 -5.41
N LEU A 9 1.67 6.21 -4.72
CA LEU A 9 0.96 6.70 -3.52
C LEU A 9 1.40 5.87 -2.31
N SER A 10 1.78 6.53 -1.22
CA SER A 10 2.16 5.91 0.05
C SER A 10 1.53 6.66 1.22
N PHE A 11 1.01 5.94 2.22
CA PHE A 11 0.43 6.53 3.42
C PHE A 11 0.60 5.60 4.63
N VAL A 12 0.74 6.21 5.81
CA VAL A 12 0.74 5.56 7.12
C VAL A 12 -0.31 6.26 7.96
N ILE A 13 -1.29 5.50 8.48
CA ILE A 13 -2.39 6.04 9.30
C ILE A 13 -2.35 5.32 10.65
N GLY A 14 -2.12 6.06 11.72
CA GLY A 14 -2.05 5.55 13.09
C GLY A 14 -3.34 5.73 13.88
N ASN A 15 -3.38 5.15 15.08
CA ASN A 15 -4.48 5.30 16.05
C ASN A 15 -5.87 4.88 15.53
N LEU A 16 -5.89 3.85 14.69
CA LEU A 16 -7.12 3.24 14.20
C LEU A 16 -7.50 2.05 15.08
N THR A 17 -8.81 1.81 15.22
CA THR A 17 -9.28 0.49 15.63
C THR A 17 -9.08 -0.52 14.50
N ASP A 18 -9.06 -1.81 14.84
CA ASP A 18 -8.92 -2.88 13.84
C ASP A 18 -9.98 -2.79 12.73
N ALA A 19 -11.21 -2.45 13.10
CA ALA A 19 -12.32 -2.26 12.16
C ALA A 19 -12.11 -1.07 11.23
N GLN A 20 -11.64 0.07 11.76
CA GLN A 20 -11.33 1.24 10.95
C GLN A 20 -10.20 0.96 9.95
N ALA A 21 -9.14 0.28 10.39
CA ALA A 21 -8.03 -0.11 9.53
C ALA A 21 -8.48 -1.06 8.40
N ALA A 22 -9.29 -2.07 8.72
CA ALA A 22 -9.83 -3.01 7.74
C ALA A 22 -10.73 -2.33 6.71
N ASN A 23 -11.61 -1.42 7.15
CA ASN A 23 -12.50 -0.68 6.25
C ASN A 23 -11.73 0.20 5.26
N ILE A 24 -10.75 0.96 5.75
CA ILE A 24 -9.90 1.81 4.91
C ILE A 24 -9.11 0.96 3.91
N MET A 25 -8.52 -0.16 4.34
CA MET A 25 -7.79 -1.07 3.45
C MET A 25 -8.69 -1.64 2.35
N SER A 26 -9.94 -1.99 2.68
CA SER A 26 -10.94 -2.45 1.71
C SER A 26 -11.26 -1.38 0.66
N ASP A 27 -11.45 -0.13 1.09
CA ASP A 27 -11.76 0.98 0.18
C ASP A 27 -10.58 1.34 -0.73
N VAL A 28 -9.36 1.26 -0.22
CA VAL A 28 -8.13 1.38 -1.02
C VAL A 28 -8.05 0.29 -2.08
N ALA A 29 -8.32 -0.97 -1.71
CA ALA A 29 -8.31 -2.09 -2.66
C ALA A 29 -9.36 -1.91 -3.78
N LYS A 30 -10.58 -1.48 -3.43
CA LYS A 30 -11.63 -1.15 -4.40
C LYS A 30 -11.20 -0.02 -5.34
N SER A 31 -10.66 1.06 -4.78
CA SER A 31 -10.18 2.22 -5.54
C SER A 31 -9.04 1.82 -6.51
N LYS A 32 -8.07 1.05 -6.04
CA LYS A 32 -7.00 0.50 -6.87
C LYS A 32 -7.54 -0.33 -8.02
N ASN A 33 -8.49 -1.23 -7.77
CA ASN A 33 -9.07 -2.07 -8.83
C ASN A 33 -9.84 -1.25 -9.86
N LYS A 34 -10.47 -0.14 -9.44
CA LYS A 34 -11.18 0.79 -10.33
C LYS A 34 -10.23 1.61 -11.21
N HIS A 35 -9.14 2.13 -10.64
CA HIS A 35 -8.28 3.12 -11.32
C HIS A 35 -7.00 2.55 -11.90
N ALA A 36 -6.45 1.48 -11.31
CA ALA A 36 -5.17 0.88 -11.69
C ALA A 36 -5.18 -0.66 -11.47
N PRO A 37 -6.08 -1.41 -12.14
CA PRO A 37 -6.29 -2.84 -11.89
C PRO A 37 -5.01 -3.69 -12.05
N SER A 38 -4.15 -3.34 -13.01
CA SER A 38 -2.91 -4.07 -13.28
C SER A 38 -1.69 -3.53 -12.51
N ALA A 39 -1.83 -2.46 -11.71
CA ALA A 39 -0.71 -1.93 -10.95
C ALA A 39 -0.34 -2.85 -9.77
N ARG A 40 0.95 -2.89 -9.43
CA ARG A 40 1.45 -3.53 -8.22
C ARG A 40 1.19 -2.61 -7.03
N SER A 41 0.86 -3.20 -5.88
CA SER A 41 0.61 -2.47 -4.65
C SER A 41 1.03 -3.32 -3.46
N VAL A 42 1.50 -2.67 -2.41
CA VAL A 42 1.71 -3.30 -1.10
C VAL A 42 0.92 -2.48 -0.09
N GLY A 43 0.12 -3.16 0.73
CA GLY A 43 -0.55 -2.56 1.88
C GLY A 43 -0.61 -3.59 3.00
N ALA A 44 -0.48 -3.12 4.23
CA ALA A 44 -0.49 -3.97 5.41
C ALA A 44 -1.11 -3.20 6.59
N ILE A 45 -1.82 -3.94 7.44
CA ILE A 45 -2.33 -3.44 8.72
C ILE A 45 -1.39 -3.96 9.81
N THR A 46 -0.96 -3.09 10.71
CA THR A 46 -0.01 -3.44 11.76
C THR A 46 -0.18 -2.56 12.98
N LYS A 47 0.37 -3.04 14.10
CA LYS A 47 0.53 -2.24 15.31
C LYS A 47 1.69 -1.26 15.13
N GLN A 48 1.77 -0.27 16.02
CA GLN A 48 2.73 0.84 15.93
C GLN A 48 4.19 0.37 15.82
N ASP A 49 4.55 -0.70 16.52
CA ASP A 49 5.88 -1.33 16.51
C ASP A 49 6.24 -2.02 15.18
N GLY A 50 5.25 -2.44 14.39
CA GLY A 50 5.45 -3.12 13.12
C GLY A 50 5.57 -2.22 11.89
N VAL A 51 5.28 -0.91 12.02
CA VAL A 51 5.24 0.04 10.89
C VAL A 51 6.58 0.09 10.14
N GLY A 52 7.69 0.19 10.87
CA GLY A 52 9.03 0.25 10.27
C GLY A 52 9.38 -0.98 9.43
N SER A 53 9.02 -2.18 9.90
CA SER A 53 9.27 -3.42 9.15
C SER A 53 8.43 -3.48 7.86
N ILE A 54 7.21 -2.98 7.89
CA ILE A 54 6.33 -2.98 6.72
C ILE A 54 6.81 -2.00 5.65
N LEU A 55 7.26 -0.81 6.05
CA LEU A 55 7.83 0.16 5.11
C LEU A 55 9.08 -0.42 4.42
N ALA A 56 9.98 -1.04 5.19
CA ALA A 56 11.19 -1.66 4.64
C ALA A 56 10.88 -2.80 3.67
N LYS A 57 9.99 -3.73 4.04
CA LYS A 57 9.60 -4.88 3.20
C LYS A 57 8.78 -4.45 1.98
N GLY A 58 7.86 -3.50 2.17
CA GLY A 58 6.99 -3.01 1.11
C GLY A 58 7.77 -2.29 0.02
N TRP A 59 8.80 -1.52 0.40
CA TRP A 59 9.72 -0.92 -0.56
C TRP A 59 10.38 -1.99 -1.44
N GLN A 60 11.00 -3.01 -0.85
CA GLN A 60 11.67 -4.09 -1.60
C GLN A 60 10.74 -4.80 -2.61
N ASN A 61 9.48 -5.01 -2.26
CA ASN A 61 8.50 -5.65 -3.14
C ASN A 61 8.06 -4.76 -4.32
N LEU A 62 8.14 -3.44 -4.17
CA LEU A 62 7.73 -2.48 -5.20
C LEU A 62 8.84 -2.21 -6.23
N ILE A 63 10.08 -2.04 -5.79
CA ILE A 63 11.22 -1.80 -6.67
C ILE A 63 11.77 -3.08 -7.32
N GLY A 64 11.33 -4.26 -6.86
CA GLY A 64 11.98 -5.52 -7.19
C GLY A 64 13.32 -5.63 -6.46
N LYS A 65 13.67 -6.82 -5.98
CA LYS A 65 15.06 -7.05 -5.56
C LYS A 65 15.94 -6.84 -6.79
N ASN A 66 16.86 -5.89 -6.71
CA ASN A 66 18.06 -5.95 -7.55
C ASN A 66 18.83 -7.17 -7.05
N GLU A 67 18.66 -8.30 -7.73
CA GLU A 67 19.63 -9.39 -7.76
C GLU A 67 20.69 -9.09 -8.83
#